data_AF-A0A7Y8MIZ2-F1
#
_entry.id   AF-A0A7Y8MIZ2-F1
#
_cell.length_a   1.000
_cell.length_b   1.000
_cell.length_c   1.000
_cell.angle_alpha   90.00
_cell.angle_beta   90.00
_cell.angle_gamma   90.00
#
_symmetry.space_group_name_H-M   'P 1'
#
loop_
_entity.id
_entity.type
_entity.pdbx_description
1 polymer ?
#
loop_
_entity_poly.entity_id
_entity_poly.type
_entity_poly.pdbx_seq_one_letter_code
_entity_poly.pdbx_strand_id
1 'polypeptide(L)'
;MKALSTLIKLARAEADRCQRALAEAQRLHARALQRIADLDAGIASEQAVAAKAASAWSTYGGYAAARADDRRALNAEAAACAAQEAALREALAQAHVELKKLEKLAELEAARALEAEARAEQAALDEAATIRAARERL
;
A
#
# COMPACT_ATOMS: atom_id res chain seq x y z
N MET A 1 3.27 4.36 -27.31
CA MET A 1 3.97 5.08 -26.22
C MET A 1 3.07 5.90 -25.28
N LYS A 2 2.31 6.92 -25.73
CA LYS A 2 1.58 7.83 -24.81
C LYS A 2 0.49 7.16 -23.95
N ALA A 3 -0.19 6.14 -24.48
CA ALA A 3 -1.19 5.39 -23.73
C ALA A 3 -0.56 4.58 -22.58
N LEU A 4 0.48 3.80 -22.87
CA LEU A 4 1.18 2.98 -21.87
C LEU A 4 1.85 3.82 -20.78
N SER A 5 2.48 4.94 -21.14
CA SER A 5 3.07 5.83 -20.14
C SER A 5 2.03 6.48 -19.23
N THR A 6 0.82 6.77 -19.72
CA THR A 6 -0.31 7.20 -18.89
C THR A 6 -0.78 6.09 -17.96
N LEU A 7 -0.86 4.84 -18.43
CA LEU A 7 -1.23 3.69 -17.59
C LEU A 7 -0.22 3.46 -16.46
N ILE A 8 1.08 3.57 -16.73
CA ILE A 8 2.13 3.47 -15.71
C ILE A 8 1.97 4.57 -14.65
N LYS A 9 1.68 5.81 -15.07
CA LYS A 9 1.43 6.92 -14.14
C LYS A 9 0.21 6.64 -13.26
N LEU A 10 -0.86 6.11 -13.83
CA LEU A 10 -2.06 5.74 -13.09
C LEU A 10 -1.77 4.63 -12.08
N ALA A 11 -1.06 3.58 -12.49
CA ALA A 11 -0.69 2.47 -11.60
C ALA A 11 0.21 2.92 -10.44
N ARG A 12 1.16 3.84 -10.69
CA ARG A 12 1.96 4.48 -9.62
C ARG A 12 1.10 5.26 -8.65
N ALA A 13 0.18 6.08 -9.18
CA ALA A 13 -0.73 6.86 -8.34
C ALA A 13 -1.60 5.97 -7.46
N GLU A 14 -2.03 4.80 -7.96
CA GLU A 14 -2.80 3.82 -7.19
C GLU A 14 -1.95 3.16 -6.11
N ALA A 15 -0.72 2.73 -6.43
CA ALA A 15 0.21 2.21 -5.43
C ALA A 15 0.46 3.22 -4.29
N ASP A 16 0.73 4.49 -4.64
CA ASP A 16 0.91 5.56 -3.66
C ASP A 16 -0.36 5.80 -2.82
N ARG A 17 -1.54 5.66 -3.43
CA ARG A 17 -2.83 5.77 -2.74
C ARG A 17 -3.00 4.64 -1.72
N CYS A 18 -2.72 3.40 -2.10
CA CYS A 18 -2.74 2.25 -1.21
C CYS A 18 -1.74 2.41 -0.05
N GLN A 19 -0.52 2.90 -0.33
CA GLN A 19 0.48 3.17 0.71
C GLN A 19 0.00 4.19 1.73
N ARG A 20 -0.55 5.32 1.27
CA ARG A 20 -1.10 6.35 2.17
C ARG A 20 -2.28 5.81 3.00
N ALA A 21 -3.18 5.07 2.37
CA ALA A 21 -4.30 4.45 3.07
C ALA A 21 -3.84 3.44 4.13
N LEU A 22 -2.84 2.61 3.81
CA LEU A 22 -2.26 1.66 4.75
C LEU A 22 -1.61 2.37 5.95
N ALA A 23 -0.84 3.43 5.70
CA ALA A 23 -0.21 4.21 6.76
C ALA A 23 -1.26 4.86 7.70
N GLU A 24 -2.38 5.33 7.14
CA GLU A 24 -3.47 5.87 7.95
C GLU A 24 -4.17 4.79 8.78
N ALA A 25 -4.46 3.62 8.19
CA ALA A 25 -5.04 2.49 8.91
C ALA A 25 -4.14 2.04 10.08
N GLN A 26 -2.82 1.99 9.86
CA GLN A 26 -1.84 1.67 10.90
C GLN A 26 -1.83 2.70 12.04
N ARG A 27 -1.96 3.99 11.72
CA ARG A 27 -2.08 5.04 12.74
C ARG A 27 -3.35 4.89 13.57
N LEU A 28 -4.48 4.61 12.94
CA LEU A 28 -5.76 4.40 13.62
C LEU A 28 -5.71 3.17 14.53
N HIS A 29 -5.15 2.06 14.04
CA HIS A 29 -4.96 0.85 14.83
C HIS A 29 -4.06 1.09 16.05
N ALA A 30 -2.91 1.74 15.86
CA ALA A 30 -2.02 2.10 16.97
C ALA A 30 -2.71 2.98 18.02
N ARG A 31 -3.55 3.93 17.57
CA ARG A 31 -4.35 4.78 18.47
C ARG A 31 -5.40 3.97 19.25
N ALA A 32 -6.05 2.99 18.62
CA ALA A 32 -6.99 2.10 19.30
C ALA A 32 -6.29 1.26 20.38
N LEU A 33 -5.12 0.69 20.06
CA LEU A 33 -4.30 -0.06 21.02
C LEU A 33 -3.84 0.80 22.20
N GLN A 34 -3.43 2.04 21.95
CA GLN A 34 -3.08 2.97 23.03
C GLN A 34 -4.27 3.25 23.95
N ARG A 35 -5.46 3.49 23.38
CA ARG A 35 -6.69 3.70 24.16
C ARG A 35 -7.05 2.49 25.02
N ILE A 36 -6.82 1.27 24.53
CA ILE A 36 -7.01 0.04 25.30
C ILE A 36 -6.04 0.01 26.49
N ALA A 37 -4.75 0.27 26.25
CA ALA A 37 -3.74 0.29 27.30
C ALA A 37 -4.05 1.34 28.38
N ASP A 38 -4.46 2.55 27.98
CA ASP A 38 -4.85 3.62 28.89
C ASP A 38 -6.09 3.23 29.72
N LEU A 39 -7.07 2.57 29.09
CA LEU A 39 -8.26 2.07 29.76
C LEU A 39 -7.91 1.01 30.82
N ASP A 40 -7.09 0.02 30.45
CA ASP A 40 -6.68 -1.06 31.37
C ASP A 40 -5.86 -0.51 32.55
N ALA A 41 -4.99 0.48 32.30
CA ALA A 41 -4.26 1.19 33.36
C ALA A 41 -5.23 1.95 34.29
N GLY A 42 -6.24 2.61 33.73
CA GLY A 42 -7.29 3.29 34.50
C GLY A 42 -8.09 2.33 35.38
N ILE A 43 -8.48 1.17 34.85
CA ILE A 43 -9.21 0.12 35.61
C ILE A 43 -8.36 -0.37 36.78
N ALA A 44 -7.07 -0.66 36.55
CA ALA A 44 -6.16 -1.14 37.60
C ALA A 44 -5.97 -0.11 38.71
N SER A 45 -5.84 1.17 38.34
CA SER A 45 -5.75 2.28 39.30
C SER A 45 -7.02 2.37 40.16
N GLU A 46 -8.20 2.36 39.54
CA GLU A 46 -9.48 2.45 40.25
C GLU A 46 -9.69 1.24 41.17
N GLN A 47 -9.31 0.05 40.73
CA GLN A 47 -9.36 -1.17 41.55
C GLN A 47 -8.52 -1.03 42.82
N ALA A 48 -7.31 -0.47 42.70
CA ALA A 48 -6.41 -0.27 43.83
C ALA A 48 -6.95 0.77 44.83
N VAL A 49 -7.70 1.77 44.36
CA VAL A 49 -8.39 2.76 45.21
C VAL A 49 -9.58 2.11 45.91
N ALA A 50 -10.43 1.39 45.17
CA ALA A 50 -11.60 0.71 45.71
C ALA A 50 -11.23 -0.34 46.78
N ALA A 51 -10.09 -1.03 46.62
CA ALA A 51 -9.59 -2.00 47.59
C ALA A 51 -9.20 -1.35 48.94
N LYS A 52 -8.89 -0.05 48.98
CA LYS A 52 -8.46 0.67 50.18
C LYS A 52 -9.62 1.36 50.93
N ALA A 53 -10.78 1.53 50.31
CA ALA A 53 -11.92 2.25 50.88
C ALA A 53 -13.22 1.45 50.69
N ALA A 54 -13.80 0.99 51.80
CA ALA A 54 -15.04 0.20 51.81
C ALA A 54 -16.23 0.92 51.14
N SER A 55 -16.29 2.26 51.23
CA SER A 55 -17.30 3.06 50.54
C SER A 55 -17.14 3.03 49.01
N ALA A 56 -15.90 3.07 48.52
CA ALA A 56 -15.58 3.00 47.09
C ALA A 56 -15.77 1.60 46.50
N TRP A 57 -15.68 0.55 47.32
CA TRP A 57 -15.95 -0.83 46.87
C TRP A 57 -17.38 -1.02 46.36
N SER A 58 -18.35 -0.36 46.99
CA SER A 58 -19.77 -0.47 46.61
C SER A 58 -20.10 0.11 45.23
N THR A 59 -19.36 1.14 44.79
CA THR A 59 -19.54 1.81 43.50
C THR A 59 -18.66 1.22 42.40
N TYR A 60 -17.57 0.54 42.76
CA TYR A 60 -16.60 -0.04 41.82
C TYR A 60 -17.23 -1.06 40.84
N GLY A 61 -18.20 -1.85 41.29
CA GLY A 61 -18.85 -2.86 40.42
C GLY A 61 -19.50 -2.26 39.16
N GLY A 62 -20.19 -1.12 39.30
CA GLY A 62 -20.81 -0.42 38.17
C GLY A 62 -19.77 0.22 37.25
N TYR A 63 -18.71 0.80 37.82
CA TYR A 63 -17.59 1.32 37.06
C TYR A 63 -16.90 0.21 36.24
N ALA A 64 -16.59 -0.92 36.85
CA ALA A 64 -15.92 -2.04 36.20
C ALA A 64 -16.75 -2.62 35.04
N ALA A 65 -18.08 -2.70 35.20
CA ALA A 65 -18.98 -3.13 34.13
C ALA A 65 -18.95 -2.15 32.93
N ALA A 66 -19.07 -0.84 33.18
CA ALA A 66 -18.99 0.17 32.12
C ALA A 66 -17.64 0.14 31.39
N ARG A 67 -16.54 -0.05 32.13
CA ARG A 67 -15.20 -0.17 31.55
C ARG A 67 -15.00 -1.46 30.76
N ALA A 68 -15.66 -2.55 31.13
CA ALA A 68 -15.67 -3.78 30.35
C ALA A 68 -16.38 -3.59 28.99
N ASP A 69 -17.46 -2.80 28.96
CA ASP A 69 -18.14 -2.41 27.72
C ASP A 69 -17.26 -1.53 26.83
N ASP A 70 -16.64 -0.49 27.41
CA ASP A 70 -15.67 0.36 26.69
C ASP A 70 -14.55 -0.49 26.08
N ARG A 71 -14.01 -1.44 26.84
CA ARG A 71 -12.92 -2.33 26.37
C ARG A 71 -13.38 -3.23 25.23
N ARG A 72 -14.60 -3.77 25.30
CA ARG A 72 -15.18 -4.58 24.21
C ARG A 72 -15.30 -3.76 22.93
N ALA A 73 -15.78 -2.51 23.03
CA ALA A 73 -15.91 -1.61 21.89
C ALA A 73 -14.54 -1.27 21.28
N LEU A 74 -13.54 -0.93 22.11
CA LEU A 74 -12.18 -0.64 21.64
C LEU A 74 -11.50 -1.86 20.99
N ASN A 75 -11.69 -3.06 21.54
CA ASN A 75 -11.16 -4.28 20.94
C ASN A 75 -11.80 -4.56 19.57
N ALA A 76 -13.10 -4.32 19.43
CA ALA A 76 -13.77 -4.43 18.14
C ALA A 76 -13.25 -3.39 17.13
N GLU A 77 -13.02 -2.15 17.57
CA GLU A 77 -12.40 -1.09 16.77
C GLU A 77 -10.99 -1.50 16.30
N ALA A 78 -10.14 -1.96 17.22
CA ALA A 78 -8.78 -2.41 16.89
C ALA A 78 -8.79 -3.61 15.92
N ALA A 79 -9.67 -4.58 16.12
CA ALA A 79 -9.82 -5.72 15.21
C ALA A 79 -10.27 -5.29 13.81
N ALA A 80 -11.20 -4.33 13.71
CA ALA A 80 -11.62 -3.77 12.43
C ALA A 80 -10.47 -3.04 11.71
N CYS A 81 -9.70 -2.23 12.43
CA CYS A 81 -8.51 -1.58 11.87
C CYS A 81 -7.47 -2.60 11.40
N ALA A 82 -7.20 -3.65 12.18
CA ALA A 82 -6.27 -4.70 11.81
C ALA A 82 -6.70 -5.46 10.53
N ALA A 83 -8.00 -5.76 10.39
CA ALA A 83 -8.56 -6.35 9.18
C ALA A 83 -8.43 -5.41 7.97
N GLN A 84 -8.67 -4.12 8.17
CA GLN A 84 -8.48 -3.10 7.13
C GLN A 84 -7.02 -2.99 6.70
N GLU A 85 -6.06 -3.01 7.63
CA GLU A 85 -4.65 -3.04 7.29
C GLU A 85 -4.27 -4.27 6.46
N ALA A 86 -4.77 -5.45 6.82
CA ALA A 86 -4.50 -6.68 6.07
C ALA A 86 -5.02 -6.57 4.63
N ALA A 87 -6.24 -6.07 4.45
CA ALA A 87 -6.80 -5.83 3.12
C ALA A 87 -6.00 -4.78 2.33
N LEU A 88 -5.54 -3.71 2.97
CA LEU A 88 -4.74 -2.67 2.32
C LEU A 88 -3.32 -3.14 1.96
N ARG A 89 -2.71 -4.03 2.76
CA ARG A 89 -1.44 -4.68 2.41
C ARG A 89 -1.58 -5.52 1.14
N GLU A 90 -2.66 -6.29 1.03
CA GLU A 90 -2.94 -7.09 -0.16
C GLU A 90 -3.20 -6.19 -1.39
N ALA A 91 -4.02 -5.14 -1.23
CA ALA A 91 -4.28 -4.19 -2.29
C ALA A 91 -3.00 -3.49 -2.78
N LEU A 92 -2.11 -3.11 -1.85
CA LEU A 92 -0.81 -2.53 -2.18
C LEU A 92 0.09 -3.52 -2.94
N ALA A 93 0.13 -4.79 -2.51
CA ALA A 93 0.88 -5.82 -3.20
C ALA A 93 0.38 -6.00 -4.64
N GLN A 94 -0.94 -6.05 -4.83
CA GLN A 94 -1.56 -6.16 -6.14
C GLN A 94 -1.28 -4.93 -7.03
N ALA A 95 -1.33 -3.72 -6.46
CA ALA A 95 -0.99 -2.49 -7.17
C ALA A 95 0.47 -2.48 -7.65
N HIS A 96 1.39 -2.96 -6.82
CA HIS A 96 2.80 -3.11 -7.19
C HIS A 96 3.00 -4.15 -8.30
N VAL A 97 2.29 -5.28 -8.24
CA VAL A 97 2.33 -6.30 -9.30
C VAL A 97 1.87 -5.72 -10.63
N GLU A 98 0.75 -4.98 -10.64
CA GLU A 98 0.23 -4.37 -11.86
C GLU A 98 1.18 -3.31 -12.43
N LEU A 99 1.73 -2.45 -11.57
CA LEU A 99 2.75 -1.48 -11.96
C LEU A 99 3.94 -2.18 -12.63
N LYS A 100 4.44 -3.28 -12.05
CA LYS A 100 5.59 -4.01 -12.60
C LYS A 100 5.29 -4.67 -13.94
N LYS A 101 4.07 -5.17 -14.15
CA LYS A 101 3.65 -5.69 -15.46
C LYS A 101 3.69 -4.60 -16.53
N LEU A 102 3.16 -3.41 -16.21
CA LEU A 102 3.14 -2.28 -17.14
C LEU A 102 4.54 -1.76 -17.44
N GLU A 103 5.40 -1.65 -16.43
CA GLU A 103 6.82 -1.30 -16.60
C GLU A 103 7.51 -2.32 -17.51
N LYS A 104 7.27 -3.62 -17.31
CA LYS A 104 7.86 -4.66 -18.16
C LYS A 104 7.38 -4.59 -19.60
N LEU A 105 6.10 -4.31 -19.81
CA LEU A 105 5.56 -4.12 -21.15
C LEU A 105 6.21 -2.93 -21.85
N ALA A 106 6.45 -1.82 -21.14
CA ALA A 106 7.10 -0.64 -21.70
C ALA A 106 8.55 -0.92 -22.10
N GLU A 107 9.29 -1.69 -21.29
CA GLU A 107 10.65 -2.14 -21.65
C GLU A 107 10.64 -2.96 -22.95
N LEU A 108 9.71 -3.90 -23.09
CA LEU A 108 9.59 -4.75 -24.28
C LEU A 108 9.21 -3.95 -25.52
N GLU A 109 8.30 -2.99 -25.40
CA GLU A 109 7.96 -2.08 -26.51
C GLU A 109 9.15 -1.22 -26.94
N ALA A 110 9.91 -0.68 -25.98
CA ALA A 110 11.10 0.12 -26.28
C ALA A 110 12.18 -0.71 -26.99
N ALA A 111 12.42 -1.94 -26.53
CA ALA A 111 13.36 -2.86 -27.18
C ALA A 111 12.94 -3.18 -28.63
N ARG A 112 11.65 -3.43 -28.88
CA ARG A 112 11.12 -3.67 -30.23
C ARG A 112 11.27 -2.45 -31.13
N ALA A 113 11.05 -1.24 -30.60
CA ALA A 113 11.21 -0.01 -31.36
C ALA A 113 12.68 0.20 -31.79
N LEU A 114 13.63 -0.02 -30.87
CA LEU A 114 15.06 0.05 -31.17
C LEU A 114 15.49 -0.99 -32.21
N GLU A 115 14.98 -2.22 -32.10
CA GLU A 115 15.28 -3.27 -33.06
C GLU A 115 14.72 -2.94 -34.46
N ALA A 116 13.51 -2.39 -34.53
CA ALA A 116 12.92 -1.96 -35.80
C ALA A 116 13.71 -0.81 -36.45
N GLU A 117 14.16 0.16 -35.65
CA GLU A 117 15.01 1.27 -36.11
C GLU A 117 16.35 0.77 -36.64
N ALA A 118 17.05 -0.09 -35.89
CA ALA A 118 18.31 -0.70 -36.32
C ALA A 118 18.16 -1.51 -37.61
N ARG A 119 17.06 -2.26 -37.76
CA ARG A 119 16.76 -3.00 -39.01
C ARG A 119 16.51 -2.06 -40.19
N ALA A 120 15.81 -0.93 -39.96
CA ALA A 120 15.56 0.06 -41.00
C ALA A 120 16.85 0.76 -41.43
N GLU A 121 17.73 1.12 -40.47
CA GLU A 121 19.04 1.70 -40.75
C GLU A 121 19.93 0.73 -41.53
N GLN A 122 19.99 -0.53 -41.13
CA GLN A 122 20.76 -1.55 -41.84
C GLN A 122 20.27 -1.71 -43.29
N ALA A 123 18.96 -1.77 -43.51
CA ALA A 123 18.39 -1.88 -44.86
C ALA A 123 18.76 -0.68 -45.75
N ALA A 124 18.78 0.53 -45.19
CA ALA A 124 19.19 1.74 -45.90
C ALA A 124 20.69 1.73 -46.26
N LEU A 125 21.54 1.23 -45.36
CA LEU A 125 22.98 1.08 -45.62
C LEU A 125 23.26 0.04 -46.70
N ASP A 126 22.54 -1.09 -46.68
CA ASP A 126 22.65 -2.15 -47.68
C ASP A 126 22.23 -1.64 -49.06
N GLU A 127 21.14 -0.87 -49.15
CA GLU A 127 20.70 -0.22 -50.39
C GLU A 127 21.76 0.76 -50.91
N ALA A 128 22.32 1.62 -50.05
CA ALA A 128 23.38 2.55 -50.44
C ALA A 128 24.65 1.83 -50.96
N ALA A 129 25.03 0.71 -50.31
CA ALA A 129 26.17 -0.10 -50.73
C ALA A 129 25.94 -0.74 -52.11
N THR A 130 24.74 -1.27 -52.38
CA THR A 130 24.40 -1.84 -53.69
C THR A 130 24.39 -0.78 -54.80
N ILE A 131 23.86 0.41 -54.55
CA ILE A 131 23.88 1.53 -55.52
C ILE A 131 25.32 1.94 -55.84
N ARG A 132 26.19 2.06 -54.83
CA ARG A 132 27.60 2.41 -55.04
C ARG A 132 28.34 1.34 -55.85
N ALA A 133 28.19 0.07 -55.48
CA ALA A 133 28.80 -1.05 -56.19
C ALA A 133 28.35 -1.15 -57.66
N ALA A 134 27.09 -0.79 -57.96
CA ALA A 134 26.59 -0.73 -59.32
C ALA A 134 27.23 0.40 -60.15
N ARG A 135 27.53 1.55 -59.52
CA ARG A 135 28.18 2.69 -60.18
C ARG A 135 29.65 2.45 -60.48
N GLU A 136 30.37 1.73 -59.62
CA GLU A 136 31.80 1.42 -59.83
C GLU A 136 32.06 0.36 -60.92
N ARG A 137 31.01 -0.32 -61.40
CA ARG A 137 31.09 -1.33 -62.47
C ARG A 137 30.78 -0.79 -63.86
N LEU A 138 30.42 0.49 -63.99
CA LEU A 138 30.21 1.21 -65.26
C LEU A 138 31.46 2.03 -65.60
#